data_AF-A0A3B9VDX3-F1
#
_entry.id   AF-A0A3B9VDX3-F1
#
_cell.length_a   1.000
_cell.length_b   1.000
_cell.length_c   1.000
_cell.angle_alpha   90.00
_cell.angle_beta   90.00
_cell.angle_gamma   90.00
#
_symmetry.space_group_name_H-M   'P 1'
#
loop_
_entity.id
_entity.type
_entity.pdbx_description
1 polymer ?
#
loop_
_entity_poly.entity_id
_entity_poly.type
_entity_poly.pdbx_seq_one_letter_code
_entity_poly.pdbx_strand_id
1 'polypeptide(L)'
;MIAKGKAKAENIFLSLLFVLICSSAYGQTVHYLDVDGIVNPVMSEFIIKSIEDAAKKNVEAVVIQLDTPGGLDLSMRDIVKAILSSDIPIIMYVAPAGSRAASAGVFLTYAAHIAAMAPGTNIGSAHPVAMGGEKMDETMMKKVENDAVAYIKGIATKRNRNADWAEKAVRKSANITAEEALKLKVIDLIAPDKKALLEAIDGRKVEIISGERVLKTAKAEIKEVEMGLRHRILDAITNPNVAYILMMIGLIGLYFELSNPGLILPGVVGAICLVLAFYAFQTLSVNYAGLLLIGLAALFFIAEIKVMSYGLLTVAGIVALTLGSLMLFESPLPFMRVSLWVILPTVISITTIFFGAMYYALQIRHKKPVSGVEGLVGEIGVANTDIEKEGKVFIDGEYWDAWSDEPIKAREKVKVLEVKGLRLKVEKYE
;
A
#
# COMPACT_ATOMS: atom_id res chain seq x y z
N MET A 1 -15.77 -71.65 35.33
CA MET A 1 -16.09 -70.19 35.34
C MET A 1 -14.88 -69.27 35.49
N ILE A 2 -13.69 -69.75 35.91
CA ILE A 2 -12.54 -68.88 36.23
C ILE A 2 -11.73 -68.44 34.98
N ALA A 3 -11.73 -69.21 33.89
CA ALA A 3 -10.96 -68.90 32.68
C ALA A 3 -11.51 -67.73 31.83
N LYS A 4 -12.83 -67.49 31.84
CA LYS A 4 -13.45 -66.39 31.07
C LYS A 4 -13.24 -65.00 31.70
N GLY A 5 -12.88 -64.93 32.99
CA GLY A 5 -12.59 -63.68 33.69
C GLY A 5 -11.20 -63.10 33.36
N LYS A 6 -10.20 -63.97 33.16
CA LYS A 6 -8.82 -63.53 32.84
C LYS A 6 -8.69 -62.90 31.45
N ALA A 7 -9.31 -63.50 30.42
CA ALA A 7 -9.27 -62.95 29.06
C ALA A 7 -9.97 -61.57 28.95
N LYS A 8 -10.99 -61.32 29.78
CA LYS A 8 -11.69 -60.02 29.81
C LYS A 8 -10.86 -58.95 30.51
N ALA A 9 -10.12 -59.32 31.57
CA ALA A 9 -9.21 -58.43 32.27
C ALA A 9 -7.96 -58.09 31.43
N GLU A 10 -7.41 -59.06 30.70
CA GLU A 10 -6.28 -58.84 29.78
C GLU A 10 -6.66 -57.92 28.61
N ASN A 11 -7.86 -58.07 28.05
CA ASN A 11 -8.35 -57.18 26.99
C ASN A 11 -8.65 -55.76 27.50
N ILE A 12 -9.16 -55.62 28.73
CA ILE A 12 -9.36 -54.31 29.37
C ILE A 12 -7.99 -53.65 29.64
N PHE A 13 -7.01 -54.41 30.14
CA PHE A 13 -5.65 -53.91 30.38
C PHE A 13 -4.95 -53.53 29.07
N LEU A 14 -5.07 -54.32 28.00
CA LEU A 14 -4.54 -53.98 26.67
C LEU A 14 -5.22 -52.74 26.09
N SER A 15 -6.54 -52.59 26.26
CA SER A 15 -7.27 -51.41 25.77
C SER A 15 -6.94 -50.14 26.57
N LEU A 16 -6.71 -50.24 27.88
CA LEU A 16 -6.21 -49.15 28.71
C LEU A 16 -4.76 -48.79 28.35
N LEU A 17 -3.92 -49.79 28.05
CA LEU A 17 -2.56 -49.57 27.57
C LEU A 17 -2.58 -48.90 26.18
N PHE A 18 -3.51 -49.27 25.30
CA PHE A 18 -3.67 -48.68 23.97
C PHE A 18 -4.18 -47.23 24.05
N VAL A 19 -5.10 -46.91 24.97
CA VAL A 19 -5.57 -45.53 25.23
C VAL A 19 -4.48 -44.67 25.87
N LEU A 20 -3.64 -45.25 26.74
CA LEU A 20 -2.47 -44.57 27.30
C LEU A 20 -1.35 -44.35 26.26
N ILE A 21 -1.19 -45.26 25.29
CA ILE A 21 -0.20 -45.10 24.20
C ILE A 21 -0.70 -44.11 23.14
N CYS A 22 -2.00 -44.06 22.86
CA CYS A 22 -2.59 -43.12 21.89
C CYS A 22 -2.72 -41.67 22.40
N SER A 23 -2.58 -41.43 23.71
CA SER A 23 -2.65 -40.09 24.29
C SER A 23 -1.33 -39.28 24.16
N SER A 24 -0.29 -39.88 23.59
CA SER A 24 1.07 -39.29 23.52
C SER A 24 1.41 -38.64 22.18
N ALA A 25 0.48 -38.57 21.23
CA ALA A 25 0.70 -37.99 19.91
C ALA A 25 -0.23 -36.78 19.66
N TYR A 26 -0.40 -35.90 20.66
CA TYR A 26 -0.70 -34.51 20.34
C TYR A 26 0.60 -33.93 19.76
N GLY A 27 0.67 -33.84 18.42
CA GLY A 27 1.71 -33.08 17.76
C GLY A 27 1.70 -31.67 18.33
N GLN A 28 2.80 -31.28 18.98
CA GLN A 28 2.97 -29.92 19.47
C GLN A 28 2.85 -28.98 18.28
N THR A 29 1.97 -27.98 18.32
CA THR A 29 1.85 -27.01 17.22
C THR A 29 2.73 -25.81 17.50
N VAL A 30 3.52 -25.38 16.51
CA VAL A 30 4.22 -24.10 16.55
C VAL A 30 3.55 -23.17 15.55
N HIS A 31 3.04 -22.04 16.03
CA HIS A 31 2.54 -21.00 15.14
C HIS A 31 3.72 -20.24 14.54
N TYR A 32 3.68 -20.04 13.24
CA TYR A 32 4.73 -19.36 12.50
C TYR A 32 4.16 -18.13 11.80
N LEU A 33 4.63 -16.95 12.20
CA LEU A 33 4.22 -15.67 11.64
C LEU A 33 5.34 -15.17 10.75
N ASP A 34 4.98 -14.72 9.55
CA ASP A 34 5.89 -13.99 8.68
C ASP A 34 5.66 -12.48 8.82
N VAL A 35 6.66 -11.77 9.32
CA VAL A 35 6.62 -10.32 9.59
C VAL A 35 7.69 -9.65 8.74
N ASP A 36 7.26 -9.19 7.58
CA ASP A 36 8.07 -8.40 6.64
C ASP A 36 7.56 -6.96 6.60
N GLY A 37 8.49 -6.01 6.68
CA GLY A 37 8.23 -4.60 6.44
C GLY A 37 8.22 -3.74 7.71
N ILE A 38 7.55 -2.60 7.61
CA ILE A 38 7.58 -1.55 8.64
C ILE A 38 6.71 -1.98 9.84
N VAL A 39 7.24 -1.83 11.06
CA VAL A 39 6.45 -2.01 12.29
C VAL A 39 5.44 -0.88 12.43
N ASN A 40 4.23 -1.11 11.93
CA ASN A 40 3.11 -0.18 11.95
C ASN A 40 1.98 -0.68 12.89
N PRO A 41 0.88 0.08 13.09
CA PRO A 41 -0.19 -0.32 13.99
C PRO A 41 -0.91 -1.61 13.55
N VAL A 42 -1.02 -1.85 12.24
CA VAL A 42 -1.68 -3.05 11.69
C VAL A 42 -0.85 -4.29 11.97
N MET A 43 0.47 -4.20 11.76
CA MET A 43 1.42 -5.26 12.10
C MET A 43 1.41 -5.57 13.60
N SER A 44 1.39 -4.52 14.44
CA SER A 44 1.28 -4.67 15.89
C SER A 44 0.01 -5.41 16.29
N GLU A 45 -1.16 -4.99 15.76
CA GLU A 45 -2.43 -5.65 16.04
C GLU A 45 -2.42 -7.12 15.60
N PHE A 46 -1.86 -7.41 14.43
CA PHE A 46 -1.73 -8.78 13.91
C PHE A 46 -0.88 -9.67 14.81
N ILE A 47 0.31 -9.20 15.20
CA ILE A 47 1.23 -9.95 16.08
C ILE A 47 0.57 -10.19 17.44
N ILE A 48 0.00 -9.15 18.06
CA ILE A 48 -0.63 -9.23 19.38
C ILE A 48 -1.79 -10.24 19.36
N LYS A 49 -2.70 -10.14 18.38
CA LYS A 49 -3.81 -11.09 18.23
C LYS A 49 -3.32 -12.52 18.01
N SER A 50 -2.25 -12.70 17.24
CA SER A 50 -1.69 -14.02 16.98
C SER A 50 -1.07 -14.64 18.24
N ILE A 51 -0.43 -13.83 19.10
CA ILE A 51 0.06 -14.26 20.41
C ILE A 51 -1.11 -14.64 21.33
N GLU A 52 -2.16 -13.82 21.40
CA GLU A 52 -3.36 -14.11 22.20
C GLU A 52 -4.06 -15.40 21.74
N ASP A 53 -4.21 -15.60 20.44
CA ASP A 53 -4.83 -16.80 19.87
C ASP A 53 -3.96 -18.04 20.06
N ALA A 54 -2.64 -17.90 20.00
CA ALA A 54 -1.69 -18.95 20.35
C ALA A 54 -1.83 -19.36 21.83
N ALA A 55 -1.98 -18.38 22.73
CA ALA A 55 -2.20 -18.63 24.15
C ALA A 55 -3.53 -19.36 24.40
N LYS A 56 -4.64 -18.91 23.79
CA LYS A 56 -5.95 -19.58 23.90
C LYS A 56 -5.93 -21.03 23.41
N LYS A 57 -5.12 -21.32 22.38
CA LYS A 57 -4.98 -22.65 21.78
C LYS A 57 -3.93 -23.52 22.47
N ASN A 58 -3.22 -23.00 23.48
CA ASN A 58 -2.13 -23.69 24.18
C ASN A 58 -1.08 -24.28 23.22
N VAL A 59 -0.69 -23.50 22.21
CA VAL A 59 0.36 -23.95 21.28
C VAL A 59 1.70 -24.09 21.99
N GLU A 60 2.64 -24.77 21.36
CA GLU A 60 3.96 -25.00 21.95
C GLU A 60 4.78 -23.72 22.01
N ALA A 61 4.80 -22.99 20.90
CA ALA A 61 5.47 -21.71 20.79
C ALA A 61 4.94 -20.91 19.61
N VAL A 62 5.28 -19.62 19.59
CA VAL A 62 5.11 -18.74 18.43
C VAL A 62 6.48 -18.34 17.91
N VAL A 63 6.76 -18.66 16.65
CA VAL A 63 7.92 -18.17 15.93
C VAL A 63 7.48 -16.98 15.09
N ILE A 64 8.15 -15.85 15.28
CA ILE A 64 7.98 -14.64 14.48
C ILE A 64 9.22 -14.51 13.60
N GLN A 65 9.07 -14.83 12.32
CA GLN A 65 10.08 -14.52 11.32
C GLN A 65 10.07 -13.01 11.06
N LEU A 66 11.23 -12.37 11.14
CA LEU A 66 11.33 -10.92 11.10
C LEU A 66 12.31 -10.46 10.01
N ASP A 67 11.80 -9.64 9.10
CA ASP A 67 12.59 -8.75 8.26
C ASP A 67 12.02 -7.33 8.36
N THR A 68 12.68 -6.45 9.10
CA THR A 68 12.17 -5.11 9.32
C THR A 68 13.24 -4.03 9.24
N PRO A 69 12.97 -2.93 8.53
CA PRO A 69 13.80 -1.74 8.60
C PRO A 69 13.56 -0.91 9.89
N GLY A 70 12.54 -1.25 10.68
CA GLY A 70 12.07 -0.47 11.81
C GLY A 70 10.59 -0.10 11.72
N GLY A 71 10.17 0.87 12.52
CA GLY A 71 8.80 1.38 12.49
C GLY A 71 8.49 2.33 13.65
N LEU A 72 7.22 2.45 13.98
CA LEU A 72 6.74 3.38 15.00
C LEU A 72 7.06 2.90 16.41
N ASP A 73 7.54 3.81 17.27
CA ASP A 73 7.90 3.51 18.66
C ASP A 73 6.72 2.93 19.45
N LEU A 74 5.50 3.49 19.30
CA LEU A 74 4.31 2.99 19.98
C LEU A 74 3.98 1.54 19.59
N SER A 75 3.95 1.25 18.29
CA SER A 75 3.71 -0.11 17.77
C SER A 75 4.77 -1.09 18.25
N MET A 76 6.05 -0.68 18.26
CA MET A 76 7.14 -1.48 18.80
C MET A 76 6.92 -1.79 20.29
N ARG A 77 6.60 -0.77 21.10
CA ARG A 77 6.39 -0.94 22.55
C ARG A 77 5.19 -1.83 22.87
N ASP A 78 4.12 -1.73 22.10
CA ASP A 78 2.94 -2.57 22.28
C ASP A 78 3.26 -4.04 22.02
N ILE A 79 4.01 -4.34 20.96
CA ILE A 79 4.50 -5.70 20.70
C ILE A 79 5.45 -6.17 21.81
N VAL A 80 6.42 -5.35 22.23
CA VAL A 80 7.33 -5.71 23.32
C VAL A 80 6.56 -6.03 24.61
N LYS A 81 5.56 -5.23 24.97
CA LYS A 81 4.71 -5.51 26.14
C LYS A 81 4.02 -6.86 26.00
N ALA A 82 3.40 -7.14 24.85
CA ALA A 82 2.74 -8.42 24.60
C ALA A 82 3.70 -9.61 24.67
N ILE A 83 4.93 -9.47 24.16
CA ILE A 83 5.97 -10.51 24.26
C ILE A 83 6.39 -10.73 25.72
N LEU A 84 6.61 -9.65 26.48
CA LEU A 84 7.04 -9.73 27.87
C LEU A 84 5.96 -10.27 28.80
N SER A 85 4.67 -10.10 28.46
CA SER A 85 3.53 -10.61 29.22
C SER A 85 2.98 -11.94 28.70
N SER A 86 3.66 -12.59 27.75
CA SER A 86 3.15 -13.81 27.10
C SER A 86 3.30 -15.06 27.99
N ASP A 87 2.23 -15.85 28.06
CA ASP A 87 2.22 -17.21 28.62
C ASP A 87 2.70 -18.28 27.63
N ILE A 88 2.94 -17.90 26.38
CA ILE A 88 3.49 -18.79 25.35
C ILE A 88 4.91 -18.34 25.00
N PRO A 89 5.87 -19.28 24.85
CA PRO A 89 7.19 -18.97 24.34
C PRO A 89 7.14 -18.26 22.99
N ILE A 90 7.77 -17.09 22.92
CA ILE A 90 7.91 -16.29 21.69
C ILE A 90 9.36 -16.35 21.23
N ILE A 91 9.58 -16.84 20.01
CA ILE A 91 10.86 -16.91 19.34
C ILE A 91 10.89 -15.83 18.25
N MET A 92 11.85 -14.92 18.32
CA MET A 92 12.11 -13.97 17.24
C MET A 92 13.20 -14.57 16.35
N TYR A 93 12.94 -14.68 15.06
CA TYR A 93 13.85 -15.27 14.09
C TYR A 93 14.10 -14.31 12.93
N VAL A 94 15.28 -13.68 12.90
CA VAL A 94 15.66 -12.79 11.79
C VAL A 94 16.07 -13.64 10.60
N ALA A 95 15.20 -13.69 9.60
CA ALA A 95 15.30 -14.59 8.45
C ALA A 95 14.33 -14.13 7.34
N PRO A 96 14.51 -14.58 6.09
CA PRO A 96 15.58 -15.45 5.57
C PRO A 96 16.96 -14.76 5.48
N ALA A 97 17.96 -15.43 4.89
CA ALA A 97 19.25 -14.82 4.61
C ALA A 97 19.08 -13.52 3.79
N GLY A 98 19.81 -12.47 4.16
CA GLY A 98 19.66 -11.12 3.59
C GLY A 98 18.69 -10.21 4.36
N SER A 99 17.86 -10.76 5.23
CA SER A 99 16.97 -10.00 6.11
C SER A 99 17.69 -9.28 7.24
N ARG A 100 16.99 -8.35 7.88
CA ARG A 100 17.53 -7.56 8.99
C ARG A 100 16.52 -7.32 10.11
N ALA A 101 17.05 -7.12 11.31
CA ALA A 101 16.32 -6.58 12.45
C ALA A 101 16.85 -5.17 12.77
N ALA A 102 16.41 -4.18 12.00
CA ALA A 102 16.82 -2.80 12.20
C ALA A 102 15.83 -2.02 13.08
N SER A 103 16.33 -1.04 13.81
CA SER A 103 15.51 -0.10 14.60
C SER A 103 14.55 -0.83 15.56
N ALA A 104 13.23 -0.69 15.39
CA ALA A 104 12.23 -1.42 16.18
C ALA A 104 12.53 -2.93 16.28
N GLY A 105 13.05 -3.54 15.21
CA GLY A 105 13.41 -4.96 15.19
C GLY A 105 14.44 -5.37 16.24
N VAL A 106 15.33 -4.46 16.66
CA VAL A 106 16.28 -4.71 17.76
C VAL A 106 15.52 -4.92 19.07
N PHE A 107 14.56 -4.05 19.38
CA PHE A 107 13.76 -4.15 20.60
C PHE A 107 12.90 -5.41 20.62
N LEU A 108 12.27 -5.75 19.48
CA LEU A 108 11.47 -6.97 19.34
C LEU A 108 12.32 -8.23 19.55
N THR A 109 13.51 -8.27 18.96
CA THR A 109 14.46 -9.37 19.12
C THR A 109 14.95 -9.49 20.55
N TYR A 110 15.28 -8.36 21.20
CA TYR A 110 15.70 -8.33 22.60
C TYR A 110 14.59 -8.74 23.56
N ALA A 111 13.32 -8.52 23.24
CA ALA A 111 12.19 -8.87 24.10
C ALA A 111 11.85 -10.37 24.09
N ALA A 112 12.19 -11.07 22.99
CA ALA A 112 11.83 -12.46 22.76
C ALA A 112 12.36 -13.42 23.83
N HIS A 113 11.69 -14.55 24.00
CA HIS A 113 12.16 -15.61 24.89
C HIS A 113 13.41 -16.27 24.29
N ILE A 114 13.41 -16.48 22.98
CA ILE A 114 14.57 -16.92 22.20
C ILE A 114 14.74 -15.96 21.02
N ALA A 115 15.95 -15.48 20.81
CA ALA A 115 16.36 -14.70 19.66
C ALA A 115 17.26 -15.56 18.77
N ALA A 116 16.90 -15.70 17.51
CA ALA A 116 17.64 -16.46 16.51
C ALA A 116 17.84 -15.63 15.25
N MET A 117 18.91 -15.92 14.50
CA MET A 117 19.19 -15.28 13.22
C MET A 117 19.59 -16.33 12.18
N ALA A 118 19.23 -16.10 10.92
CA ALA A 118 19.78 -16.85 9.80
C ALA A 118 21.18 -16.34 9.42
N PRO A 119 22.07 -17.19 8.89
CA PRO A 119 23.34 -16.73 8.32
C PRO A 119 23.12 -15.64 7.26
N GLY A 120 24.00 -14.64 7.23
CA GLY A 120 23.89 -13.52 6.29
C GLY A 120 22.82 -12.48 6.63
N THR A 121 22.27 -12.51 7.84
CA THR A 121 21.40 -11.44 8.37
C THR A 121 22.15 -10.48 9.29
N ASN A 122 21.54 -9.34 9.60
CA ASN A 122 22.13 -8.33 10.49
C ASN A 122 21.10 -7.73 11.47
N ILE A 123 21.59 -7.16 12.59
CA ILE A 123 20.79 -6.55 13.65
C ILE A 123 21.45 -5.26 14.14
N GLY A 124 20.66 -4.20 14.33
CA GLY A 124 21.18 -2.93 14.87
C GLY A 124 20.47 -1.68 14.36
N SER A 125 21.22 -0.60 14.21
CA SER A 125 20.72 0.69 13.67
C SER A 125 19.45 1.17 14.39
N ALA A 126 19.50 1.22 15.73
CA ALA A 126 18.37 1.51 16.60
C ALA A 126 18.34 2.94 17.16
N HIS A 127 19.04 3.86 16.51
CA HIS A 127 18.97 5.27 16.86
C HIS A 127 17.59 5.84 16.52
N PRO A 128 16.91 6.51 17.47
CA PRO A 128 15.61 7.13 17.20
C PRO A 128 15.75 8.25 16.17
N VAL A 129 14.72 8.45 15.36
CA VAL A 129 14.63 9.56 14.40
C VAL A 129 13.23 10.14 14.43
N ALA A 130 13.11 11.43 14.15
CA ALA A 130 11.81 12.07 14.01
C ALA A 130 11.12 11.62 12.71
N MET A 131 9.81 11.36 12.81
CA MET A 131 8.93 11.23 11.65
C MET A 131 8.71 12.63 11.05
N GLY A 132 8.74 12.77 9.73
CA GLY A 132 8.45 14.05 9.07
C GLY A 132 9.67 14.83 8.54
N GLY A 133 10.90 14.34 8.71
CA GLY A 133 12.11 14.99 8.17
C GLY A 133 12.51 16.32 8.81
N GLU A 134 11.63 16.93 9.61
CA GLU A 134 12.00 18.04 10.49
C GLU A 134 13.08 17.60 11.48
N LYS A 135 14.13 18.42 11.59
CA LYS A 135 15.17 18.20 12.59
C LYS A 135 14.59 18.45 13.97
N MET A 136 14.44 17.38 14.75
CA MET A 136 14.08 17.50 16.15
C MET A 136 15.19 18.23 16.92
N ASP A 137 14.79 19.11 17.84
CA ASP A 137 15.71 19.84 18.72
C ASP A 137 16.68 18.87 19.42
N GLU A 138 17.96 19.26 19.53
CA GLU A 138 19.00 18.41 20.09
C GLU A 138 18.70 17.96 21.53
N THR A 139 18.05 18.80 22.33
CA THR A 139 17.66 18.47 23.70
C THR A 139 16.57 17.41 23.70
N MET A 140 15.60 17.53 22.79
CA MET A 140 14.55 16.53 22.62
C MET A 140 15.10 15.20 22.09
N MET A 141 16.02 15.23 21.11
CA MET A 141 16.72 14.04 20.62
C MET A 141 17.46 13.31 21.74
N LYS A 142 18.19 14.05 22.59
CA LYS A 142 18.88 13.45 23.75
C LYS A 142 17.90 12.82 24.74
N LYS A 143 16.73 13.43 24.98
CA LYS A 143 15.69 12.85 25.85
C LYS A 143 15.15 11.53 25.28
N VAL A 144 14.79 11.51 24.00
CA VAL A 144 14.28 10.32 23.31
C VAL A 144 15.34 9.22 23.23
N GLU A 145 16.60 9.58 22.92
CA GLU A 145 17.70 8.62 22.92
C GLU A 145 17.91 8.01 24.32
N ASN A 146 17.95 8.83 25.37
CA ASN A 146 18.13 8.35 26.73
C ASN A 146 16.98 7.44 27.20
N ASP A 147 15.74 7.75 26.84
CA ASP A 147 14.58 6.90 27.09
C ASP A 147 14.71 5.55 26.37
N ALA A 148 15.03 5.56 25.07
CA ALA A 148 15.24 4.36 24.27
C ALA A 148 16.40 3.49 24.83
N VAL A 149 17.49 4.10 25.29
CA VAL A 149 18.61 3.41 25.94
C VAL A 149 18.17 2.76 27.25
N ALA A 150 17.46 3.49 28.10
CA ALA A 150 16.95 2.93 29.36
C ALA A 150 16.02 1.75 29.09
N TYR A 151 15.15 1.88 28.08
CA TYR A 151 14.20 0.84 27.69
C TYR A 151 14.89 -0.43 27.18
N ILE A 152 15.79 -0.32 26.18
CA ILE A 152 16.47 -1.51 25.62
C ILE A 152 17.35 -2.20 26.68
N LYS A 153 18.00 -1.45 27.58
CA LYS A 153 18.81 -2.01 28.66
C LYS A 153 17.94 -2.78 29.66
N GLY A 154 16.77 -2.25 30.02
CA GLY A 154 15.81 -2.96 30.88
C GLY A 154 15.38 -4.31 30.28
N ILE A 155 15.06 -4.32 28.99
CA ILE A 155 14.71 -5.56 28.26
C ILE A 155 15.90 -6.52 28.23
N ALA A 156 17.10 -6.02 27.90
CA ALA A 156 18.33 -6.79 27.84
C ALA A 156 18.63 -7.49 29.17
N THR A 157 18.52 -6.76 30.29
CA THR A 157 18.71 -7.33 31.63
C THR A 157 17.67 -8.41 31.94
N LYS A 158 16.37 -8.15 31.66
CA LYS A 158 15.30 -9.14 31.89
C LYS A 158 15.51 -10.43 31.09
N ARG A 159 16.08 -10.34 29.88
CA ARG A 159 16.35 -11.49 29.02
C ARG A 159 17.80 -11.98 29.05
N ASN A 160 18.63 -11.47 29.97
CA ASN A 160 20.03 -11.85 30.11
C ASN A 160 20.86 -11.69 28.81
N ARG A 161 20.55 -10.67 28.01
CA ARG A 161 21.26 -10.29 26.77
C ARG A 161 22.21 -9.13 27.02
N ASN A 162 23.14 -8.91 26.09
CA ASN A 162 24.17 -7.88 26.21
C ASN A 162 23.58 -6.46 26.18
N ALA A 163 23.50 -5.83 27.35
CA ALA A 163 22.97 -4.48 27.53
C ALA A 163 23.92 -3.39 27.01
N ASP A 164 25.24 -3.61 27.05
CA ASP A 164 26.23 -2.64 26.57
C ASP A 164 26.18 -2.49 25.05
N TRP A 165 26.03 -3.62 24.35
CA TRP A 165 25.82 -3.58 22.90
C TRP A 165 24.45 -2.97 22.56
N ALA A 166 23.40 -3.31 23.32
CA ALA A 166 22.07 -2.74 23.13
C ALA A 166 22.08 -1.21 23.19
N GLU A 167 22.81 -0.63 24.16
CA GLU A 167 23.03 0.81 24.24
C GLU A 167 23.79 1.37 23.03
N LYS A 168 24.83 0.68 22.54
CA LYS A 168 25.57 1.08 21.33
C LYS A 168 24.70 1.05 20.08
N ALA A 169 23.77 0.09 19.96
CA ALA A 169 22.84 0.03 18.85
C ALA A 169 21.93 1.27 18.78
N VAL A 170 21.57 1.83 19.94
CA VAL A 170 20.75 3.05 20.05
C VAL A 170 21.60 4.31 19.91
N ARG A 171 22.68 4.48 20.68
CA ARG A 171 23.47 5.73 20.68
C ARG A 171 24.38 5.91 19.47
N LYS A 172 24.88 4.81 18.91
CA LYS A 172 25.91 4.82 17.86
C LYS A 172 25.43 4.19 16.56
N SER A 173 24.16 3.82 16.46
CA SER A 173 23.61 3.09 15.31
C SER A 173 24.41 1.82 14.96
N ALA A 174 25.03 1.18 15.97
CA ALA A 174 25.83 -0.01 15.74
C ALA A 174 25.00 -1.10 15.05
N ASN A 175 25.61 -1.81 14.11
CA ASN A 175 25.00 -2.90 13.35
C ASN A 175 26.04 -4.02 13.23
N ILE A 176 25.60 -5.27 13.46
CA ILE A 176 26.46 -6.45 13.52
C ILE A 176 25.83 -7.62 12.77
N THR A 177 26.65 -8.57 12.32
CA THR A 177 26.18 -9.79 11.66
C THR A 177 25.62 -10.81 12.66
N ALA A 178 24.94 -11.85 12.16
CA ALA A 178 24.45 -12.96 12.97
C ALA A 178 25.56 -13.61 13.85
N GLU A 179 26.77 -13.80 13.30
CA GLU A 179 27.92 -14.41 13.97
C GLU A 179 28.43 -13.52 15.11
N GLU A 180 28.54 -12.22 14.87
CA GLU A 180 28.93 -11.23 15.89
C GLU A 180 27.86 -11.12 16.98
N ALA A 181 26.57 -11.14 16.58
CA ALA A 181 25.45 -11.10 17.50
C ALA A 181 25.43 -12.30 18.45
N LEU A 182 25.72 -13.50 17.94
CA LEU A 182 25.84 -14.69 18.78
C LEU A 182 27.03 -14.57 19.75
N LYS A 183 28.21 -14.16 19.23
CA LYS A 183 29.42 -13.99 20.05
C LYS A 183 29.24 -12.96 21.16
N LEU A 184 28.51 -11.88 20.88
CA LEU A 184 28.23 -10.81 21.83
C LEU A 184 27.05 -11.09 22.74
N LYS A 185 26.37 -12.24 22.61
CA LYS A 185 25.16 -12.58 23.38
C LYS A 185 24.01 -11.56 23.18
N VAL A 186 23.87 -11.10 21.94
CA VAL A 186 22.73 -10.33 21.44
C VAL A 186 21.59 -11.28 21.04
N ILE A 187 21.94 -12.46 20.53
CA ILE A 187 21.02 -13.55 20.19
C ILE A 187 21.46 -14.86 20.86
N ASP A 188 20.58 -15.86 20.83
CA ASP A 188 20.77 -17.14 21.51
C ASP A 188 21.31 -18.26 20.60
N LEU A 189 21.05 -18.17 19.28
CA LEU A 189 21.55 -19.13 18.29
C LEU A 189 21.47 -18.59 16.85
N ILE A 190 22.12 -19.31 15.94
CA ILE A 190 22.00 -19.12 14.50
C ILE A 190 21.36 -20.38 13.91
N ALA A 191 20.37 -20.22 13.03
CA ALA A 191 19.68 -21.31 12.37
C ALA A 191 19.45 -20.98 10.88
N PRO A 192 19.82 -21.84 9.92
CA PRO A 192 19.69 -21.55 8.49
C PRO A 192 18.24 -21.59 7.99
N ASP A 193 17.36 -22.34 8.63
CA ASP A 193 15.97 -22.49 8.23
C ASP A 193 15.05 -22.81 9.43
N LYS A 194 13.73 -22.84 9.15
CA LYS A 194 12.67 -23.10 10.15
C LYS A 194 12.88 -24.44 10.86
N LYS A 195 13.31 -25.49 10.16
CA LYS A 195 13.46 -26.83 10.72
C LYS A 195 14.66 -26.89 11.65
N ALA A 196 15.81 -26.39 11.20
CA ALA A 196 17.02 -26.30 12.01
C ALA A 196 16.80 -25.44 13.27
N LEU A 197 16.01 -24.36 13.18
CA LEU A 197 15.60 -23.56 14.32
C LEU A 197 14.85 -24.40 15.36
N LEU A 198 13.81 -25.13 14.95
CA LEU A 198 12.99 -25.93 15.85
C LEU A 198 13.76 -27.09 16.47
N GLU A 199 14.68 -27.71 15.73
CA GLU A 199 15.58 -28.74 16.26
C GLU A 199 16.57 -28.16 17.30
N ALA A 200 17.10 -26.95 17.06
CA ALA A 200 18.10 -26.33 17.94
C ALA A 200 17.54 -25.72 19.23
N ILE A 201 16.23 -25.40 19.27
CA ILE A 201 15.55 -24.89 20.47
C ILE A 201 14.82 -25.99 21.26
N ASP A 202 14.72 -27.21 20.72
CA ASP A 202 14.10 -28.34 21.41
C ASP A 202 14.82 -28.63 22.74
N GLY A 203 14.04 -28.88 23.80
CA GLY A 203 14.55 -29.12 25.14
C GLY A 203 15.10 -27.90 25.87
N ARG A 204 15.15 -26.71 25.24
CA ARG A 204 15.56 -25.47 25.93
C ARG A 204 14.51 -25.05 26.94
N LYS A 205 14.97 -24.46 28.03
CA LYS A 205 14.12 -23.87 29.07
C LYS A 205 13.97 -22.38 28.83
N VAL A 206 12.75 -21.88 28.92
CA VAL A 206 12.42 -20.46 28.78
C VAL A 206 11.55 -19.99 29.95
N GLU A 207 11.80 -18.77 30.43
CA GLU A 207 11.00 -18.13 31.48
C GLU A 207 9.84 -17.36 30.84
N ILE A 208 8.63 -17.91 30.96
CA ILE A 208 7.35 -17.27 30.63
C ILE A 208 6.73 -16.68 31.91
N ILE A 209 5.65 -15.91 31.78
CA ILE A 209 5.05 -15.24 32.95
C ILE A 209 4.48 -16.22 33.99
N SER A 210 3.98 -17.37 33.54
CA SER A 210 3.49 -18.46 34.41
C SER A 210 4.60 -19.39 34.97
N GLY A 211 5.86 -19.21 34.58
CA GLY A 211 7.00 -19.96 35.11
C GLY A 211 8.00 -20.44 34.06
N GLU A 212 8.77 -21.48 34.39
CA GLU A 212 9.72 -22.08 33.47
C GLU A 212 9.02 -23.13 32.58
N ARG A 213 9.18 -23.01 31.25
CA ARG A 213 8.65 -23.96 30.26
C ARG A 213 9.79 -24.59 29.46
N VAL A 214 9.74 -25.91 29.30
CA VAL A 214 10.68 -26.66 28.45
C VAL A 214 10.06 -26.83 27.07
N LEU A 215 10.78 -26.42 26.03
CA LEU A 215 10.33 -26.49 24.65
C LEU A 215 10.36 -27.93 24.10
N LYS A 216 9.31 -28.29 23.35
CA LYS A 216 9.15 -29.57 22.65
C LYS A 216 8.84 -29.32 21.17
N THR A 217 9.85 -28.89 20.42
CA THR A 217 9.73 -28.33 19.07
C THR A 217 10.26 -29.24 17.96
N ALA A 218 11.09 -30.26 18.25
CA ALA A 218 11.77 -31.05 17.22
C ALA A 218 10.84 -31.79 16.25
N LYS A 219 9.62 -32.14 16.68
CA LYS A 219 8.59 -32.78 15.85
C LYS A 219 7.29 -31.98 15.82
N ALA A 220 7.39 -30.68 16.13
CA ALA A 220 6.21 -29.83 16.16
C ALA A 220 5.68 -29.59 14.74
N GLU A 221 4.36 -29.59 14.60
CA GLU A 221 3.70 -29.17 13.36
C GLU A 221 3.81 -27.65 13.23
N ILE A 222 4.41 -27.18 12.13
CA ILE A 222 4.50 -25.75 11.83
C ILE A 222 3.18 -25.33 11.19
N LYS A 223 2.44 -24.47 11.88
CA LYS A 223 1.22 -23.85 11.36
C LYS A 223 1.50 -22.40 11.01
N GLU A 224 1.52 -22.11 9.72
CA GLU A 224 1.67 -20.74 9.24
C GLU A 224 0.40 -19.94 9.55
N VAL A 225 0.60 -18.77 10.17
CA VAL A 225 -0.46 -17.82 10.52
C VAL A 225 -0.30 -16.64 9.58
N GLU A 226 -1.17 -16.56 8.59
CA GLU A 226 -1.19 -15.44 7.66
C GLU A 226 -2.03 -14.28 8.19
N MET A 227 -1.70 -13.07 7.75
CA MET A 227 -2.60 -11.92 7.87
C MET A 227 -3.90 -12.20 7.11
N GLY A 228 -5.02 -12.14 7.84
CA GLY A 228 -6.35 -12.16 7.24
C GLY A 228 -6.58 -10.95 6.32
N LEU A 229 -7.58 -11.05 5.44
CA LEU A 229 -7.89 -10.06 4.39
C LEU A 229 -7.92 -8.61 4.90
N ARG A 230 -8.55 -8.38 6.06
CA ARG A 230 -8.63 -7.05 6.68
C ARG A 230 -7.24 -6.47 6.99
N HIS A 231 -6.39 -7.21 7.69
CA HIS A 231 -5.04 -6.72 8.04
C HIS A 231 -4.20 -6.52 6.78
N ARG A 232 -4.30 -7.43 5.80
CA ARG A 232 -3.60 -7.30 4.51
C ARG A 232 -3.97 -6.03 3.75
N ILE A 233 -5.26 -5.68 3.72
CA ILE A 233 -5.73 -4.43 3.08
C ILE A 233 -5.22 -3.21 3.86
N LEU A 234 -5.37 -3.20 5.18
CA LEU A 234 -4.96 -2.06 6.01
C LEU A 234 -3.44 -1.85 6.00
N ASP A 235 -2.66 -2.93 6.00
CA ASP A 235 -1.21 -2.89 5.91
C ASP A 235 -0.76 -2.37 4.55
N ALA A 236 -1.35 -2.88 3.46
CA ALA A 236 -1.09 -2.39 2.12
C ALA A 236 -1.38 -0.89 1.98
N ILE A 237 -2.49 -0.40 2.55
CA ILE A 237 -2.86 1.02 2.53
C ILE A 237 -1.86 1.88 3.32
N THR A 238 -1.22 1.33 4.35
CA THR A 238 -0.22 2.02 5.18
C THR A 238 1.13 2.20 4.46
N ASN A 239 1.33 1.55 3.30
CA ASN A 239 2.50 1.77 2.46
C ASN A 239 2.41 3.14 1.76
N PRO A 240 3.41 4.04 1.88
CA PRO A 240 3.39 5.36 1.25
C PRO A 240 3.15 5.32 -0.26
N ASN A 241 3.69 4.31 -0.97
CA ASN A 241 3.49 4.16 -2.41
C ASN A 241 2.04 3.83 -2.76
N VAL A 242 1.42 2.94 -1.98
CA VAL A 242 0.02 2.54 -2.20
C VAL A 242 -0.91 3.69 -1.85
N ALA A 243 -0.67 4.38 -0.74
CA ALA A 243 -1.42 5.58 -0.35
C ALA A 243 -1.35 6.67 -1.44
N TYR A 244 -0.16 6.91 -2.01
CA TYR A 244 0.02 7.82 -3.12
C TYR A 244 -0.74 7.40 -4.38
N ILE A 245 -0.65 6.12 -4.78
CA ILE A 245 -1.39 5.59 -5.94
C ILE A 245 -2.90 5.71 -5.74
N LEU A 246 -3.41 5.37 -4.55
CA LEU A 246 -4.82 5.54 -4.20
C LEU A 246 -5.23 7.00 -4.30
N MET A 247 -4.42 7.94 -3.82
CA MET A 247 -4.70 9.36 -3.98
C MET A 247 -4.75 9.77 -5.46
N MET A 248 -3.81 9.29 -6.28
CA MET A 248 -3.74 9.61 -7.71
C MET A 248 -4.94 9.05 -8.48
N ILE A 249 -5.30 7.78 -8.26
CA ILE A 249 -6.53 7.18 -8.80
C ILE A 249 -7.75 7.98 -8.34
N GLY A 250 -7.75 8.38 -7.07
CA GLY A 250 -8.74 9.24 -6.46
C GLY A 250 -8.99 10.54 -7.22
N LEU A 251 -7.91 11.30 -7.45
CA LEU A 251 -7.93 12.56 -8.18
C LEU A 251 -8.32 12.38 -9.65
N ILE A 252 -7.81 11.33 -10.31
CA ILE A 252 -8.15 11.01 -11.70
C ILE A 252 -9.63 10.66 -11.83
N GLY A 253 -10.17 9.85 -10.92
CA GLY A 253 -11.58 9.46 -10.90
C GLY A 253 -12.51 10.68 -10.74
N LEU A 254 -12.17 11.58 -9.81
CA LEU A 254 -12.88 12.86 -9.67
C LEU A 254 -12.74 13.74 -10.93
N TYR A 255 -11.57 13.81 -11.53
CA TYR A 255 -11.36 14.55 -12.77
C TYR A 255 -12.27 14.05 -13.89
N PHE A 256 -12.34 12.73 -14.12
CA PHE A 256 -13.18 12.16 -15.17
C PHE A 256 -14.67 12.40 -14.93
N GLU A 257 -15.14 12.28 -13.69
CA GLU A 257 -16.54 12.57 -13.33
C GLU A 257 -16.90 14.04 -13.57
N LEU A 258 -16.02 14.97 -13.18
CA LEU A 258 -16.25 16.41 -13.37
C LEU A 258 -16.15 16.84 -14.84
N SER A 259 -15.34 16.13 -15.63
CA SER A 259 -15.15 16.41 -17.06
C SER A 259 -16.26 15.83 -17.92
N ASN A 260 -16.83 14.69 -17.51
CA ASN A 260 -17.91 14.00 -18.23
C ASN A 260 -19.05 13.69 -17.25
N PRO A 261 -19.90 14.68 -16.94
CA PRO A 261 -21.00 14.48 -16.02
C PRO A 261 -21.89 13.31 -16.45
N GLY A 262 -22.13 12.34 -15.55
CA GLY A 262 -23.03 11.22 -15.78
C GLY A 262 -22.38 9.83 -15.87
N LEU A 263 -21.05 9.72 -15.75
CA LEU A 263 -20.38 8.42 -15.68
C LEU A 263 -20.56 7.73 -14.32
N ILE A 264 -20.65 8.49 -13.22
CA ILE A 264 -20.86 8.10 -11.80
C ILE A 264 -19.76 7.18 -11.23
N LEU A 265 -19.44 6.08 -11.92
CA LEU A 265 -18.48 5.07 -11.51
C LEU A 265 -17.07 5.65 -11.25
N PRO A 266 -16.47 6.48 -12.13
CA PRO A 266 -15.16 7.07 -11.86
C PRO A 266 -15.18 7.97 -10.62
N GLY A 267 -16.26 8.73 -10.41
CA GLY A 267 -16.43 9.58 -9.24
C GLY A 267 -16.51 8.79 -7.93
N VAL A 268 -17.30 7.71 -7.90
CA VAL A 268 -17.44 6.85 -6.70
C VAL A 268 -16.13 6.13 -6.38
N VAL A 269 -15.49 5.50 -7.37
CA VAL A 269 -14.20 4.83 -7.18
C VAL A 269 -13.15 5.84 -6.73
N GLY A 270 -13.12 7.02 -7.35
CA GLY A 270 -12.21 8.09 -6.99
C GLY A 270 -12.40 8.57 -5.55
N ALA A 271 -13.64 8.80 -5.12
CA ALA A 271 -13.94 9.21 -3.75
C ALA A 271 -13.52 8.16 -2.72
N ILE A 272 -13.79 6.88 -2.95
CA ILE A 272 -13.37 5.78 -2.06
C ILE A 272 -11.84 5.74 -1.96
N CYS A 273 -11.13 5.81 -3.09
CA CYS A 273 -9.68 5.82 -3.11
C CYS A 273 -9.09 7.01 -2.34
N LEU A 274 -9.69 8.21 -2.44
CA LEU A 274 -9.27 9.37 -1.65
C LEU A 274 -9.49 9.18 -0.15
N VAL A 275 -10.64 8.63 0.26
CA VAL A 275 -10.91 8.37 1.68
C VAL A 275 -9.87 7.38 2.24
N LEU A 276 -9.54 6.32 1.49
CA LEU A 276 -8.51 5.36 1.90
C LEU A 276 -7.11 5.99 1.95
N ALA A 277 -6.77 6.85 1.00
CA ALA A 277 -5.51 7.59 1.01
C ALA A 277 -5.42 8.52 2.24
N PHE A 278 -6.50 9.27 2.55
CA PHE A 278 -6.54 10.13 3.73
C PHE A 278 -6.46 9.36 5.04
N TYR A 279 -7.03 8.15 5.10
CA TYR A 279 -6.83 7.26 6.25
C TYR A 279 -5.35 6.90 6.43
N ALA A 280 -4.65 6.53 5.34
CA ALA A 280 -3.21 6.26 5.39
C ALA A 280 -2.41 7.48 5.88
N PHE A 281 -2.80 8.68 5.45
CA PHE A 281 -2.14 9.95 5.81
C PHE A 281 -2.20 10.28 7.30
N GLN A 282 -3.12 9.68 8.06
CA GLN A 282 -3.13 9.85 9.52
C GLN A 282 -1.95 9.15 10.19
N THR A 283 -1.46 8.06 9.58
CA THR A 283 -0.35 7.26 10.10
C THR A 283 1.00 7.68 9.52
N LEU A 284 0.99 8.34 8.37
CA LEU A 284 2.17 8.79 7.64
C LEU A 284 2.41 10.28 7.89
N SER A 285 3.67 10.70 7.96
CA SER A 285 4.03 12.11 8.11
C SER A 285 3.88 12.87 6.79
N VAL A 286 2.65 13.31 6.51
CA VAL A 286 2.32 14.07 5.29
C VAL A 286 2.79 15.52 5.41
N ASN A 287 3.51 15.98 4.39
CA ASN A 287 3.83 17.38 4.23
C ASN A 287 2.64 18.10 3.56
N TYR A 288 2.02 19.03 4.28
CA TYR A 288 0.86 19.78 3.79
C TYR A 288 1.17 20.62 2.55
N ALA A 289 2.39 21.12 2.38
CA ALA A 289 2.77 21.85 1.16
C ALA A 289 2.75 20.90 -0.06
N GLY A 290 3.27 19.68 0.10
CA GLY A 290 3.21 18.66 -0.94
C GLY A 290 1.77 18.30 -1.33
N LEU A 291 0.91 18.09 -0.33
CA LEU A 291 -0.51 17.81 -0.53
C LEU A 291 -1.24 18.97 -1.24
N LEU A 292 -1.00 20.21 -0.82
CA LEU A 292 -1.60 21.40 -1.42
C LEU A 292 -1.15 21.59 -2.88
N LEU A 293 0.13 21.32 -3.20
CA LEU A 293 0.63 21.37 -4.57
C LEU A 293 -0.04 20.34 -5.47
N ILE A 294 -0.28 19.12 -4.97
CA ILE A 294 -1.03 18.09 -5.71
C ILE A 294 -2.49 18.52 -5.91
N GLY A 295 -3.13 19.07 -4.88
CA GLY A 295 -4.48 19.63 -5.00
C GLY A 295 -4.56 20.77 -6.02
N LEU A 296 -3.55 21.65 -6.03
CA LEU A 296 -3.41 22.73 -7.00
C LEU A 296 -3.22 22.19 -8.42
N ALA A 297 -2.44 21.12 -8.60
CA ALA A 297 -2.31 20.45 -9.88
C ALA A 297 -3.65 19.93 -10.40
N ALA A 298 -4.42 19.24 -9.55
CA ALA A 298 -5.77 18.78 -9.90
C ALA A 298 -6.68 19.96 -10.30
N LEU A 299 -6.61 21.07 -9.57
CA LEU A 299 -7.37 22.28 -9.91
C LEU A 299 -6.97 22.86 -11.27
N PHE A 300 -5.67 22.94 -11.59
CA PHE A 300 -5.21 23.40 -12.90
C PHE A 300 -5.65 22.50 -14.03
N PHE A 301 -5.61 21.18 -13.83
CA PHE A 301 -6.11 20.21 -14.81
C PHE A 301 -7.61 20.36 -15.07
N ILE A 302 -8.41 20.58 -14.02
CA ILE A 302 -9.85 20.83 -14.16
C ILE A 302 -10.11 22.20 -14.82
N ALA A 303 -9.33 23.22 -14.46
CA ALA A 303 -9.49 24.58 -14.99
C ALA A 303 -9.15 24.67 -16.49
N GLU A 304 -8.18 23.89 -16.99
CA GLU A 304 -7.84 23.84 -18.42
C GLU A 304 -9.04 23.45 -19.30
N ILE A 305 -9.97 22.62 -18.79
CA ILE A 305 -11.17 22.23 -19.55
C ILE A 305 -12.12 23.43 -19.72
N LYS A 306 -12.21 24.29 -18.72
CA LYS A 306 -13.16 25.41 -18.69
C LYS A 306 -12.58 26.72 -19.24
N VAL A 307 -11.26 26.87 -19.16
CA VAL A 307 -10.53 28.09 -19.54
C VAL A 307 -9.60 27.77 -20.69
N MET A 308 -9.69 28.54 -21.78
CA MET A 308 -8.74 28.44 -22.88
C MET A 308 -7.37 28.97 -22.46
N SER A 309 -6.52 28.09 -21.91
CA SER A 309 -5.17 28.45 -21.46
C SER A 309 -4.06 28.02 -22.42
N TYR A 310 -4.40 27.36 -23.53
CA TYR A 310 -3.47 26.81 -24.52
C TYR A 310 -2.43 25.86 -23.92
N GLY A 311 -2.79 25.15 -22.84
CA GLY A 311 -1.91 24.19 -22.17
C GLY A 311 -0.99 24.78 -21.10
N LEU A 312 -1.06 26.09 -20.83
CA LEU A 312 -0.24 26.70 -19.77
C LEU A 312 -0.63 26.15 -18.38
N LEU A 313 -1.92 25.99 -18.11
CA LEU A 313 -2.40 25.39 -16.86
C LEU A 313 -1.98 23.92 -16.76
N THR A 314 -1.97 23.18 -17.86
CA THR A 314 -1.48 21.79 -17.91
C THR A 314 0.00 21.70 -17.51
N VAL A 315 0.85 22.57 -18.05
CA VAL A 315 2.28 22.61 -17.69
C VAL A 315 2.46 22.98 -16.22
N ALA A 316 1.76 24.01 -15.75
CA ALA A 316 1.78 24.40 -14.33
C ALA A 316 1.31 23.26 -13.42
N GLY A 317 0.28 22.52 -13.84
CA GLY A 317 -0.25 21.35 -13.15
C GLY A 317 0.77 20.22 -13.05
N ILE A 318 1.49 19.92 -14.12
CA ILE A 318 2.56 18.89 -14.10
C ILE A 318 3.70 19.28 -13.17
N VAL A 319 4.11 20.55 -13.19
CA VAL A 319 5.16 21.05 -12.29
C VAL A 319 4.69 20.96 -10.84
N ALA A 320 3.48 21.42 -10.53
CA ALA A 320 2.90 21.35 -9.19
C ALA A 320 2.73 19.90 -8.72
N LEU A 321 2.27 19.00 -9.60
CA LEU A 321 2.14 17.57 -9.32
C LEU A 321 3.50 16.94 -9.00
N THR A 322 4.53 17.24 -9.80
CA THR A 322 5.87 16.67 -9.64
C THR A 322 6.48 17.12 -8.31
N LEU A 323 6.49 18.43 -8.04
CA LEU A 323 7.00 18.98 -6.79
C LEU A 323 6.20 18.48 -5.59
N GLY A 324 4.87 18.49 -5.70
CA GLY A 324 3.98 18.01 -4.66
C GLY A 324 4.20 16.53 -4.32
N SER A 325 4.39 15.69 -5.34
CA SER A 325 4.62 14.24 -5.17
C SER A 325 5.97 13.93 -4.53
N LEU A 326 7.01 14.72 -4.86
CA LEU A 326 8.33 14.60 -4.24
C LEU A 326 8.32 15.04 -2.76
N MET A 327 7.48 16.03 -2.42
CA MET A 327 7.39 16.58 -1.08
C MET A 327 6.38 15.86 -0.17
N LEU A 328 5.42 15.12 -0.74
CA LEU A 328 4.22 14.63 -0.04
C LEU A 328 4.51 13.89 1.26
N PHE A 329 5.50 12.98 1.26
CA PHE A 329 5.93 12.26 2.45
C PHE A 329 7.37 12.61 2.78
N GLU A 330 7.53 13.37 3.85
CA GLU A 330 8.83 13.81 4.31
C GLU A 330 9.35 12.84 5.38
N SER A 331 10.48 12.20 5.12
CA SER A 331 11.09 11.28 6.09
C SER A 331 12.60 11.16 5.83
N PRO A 332 13.45 11.09 6.86
CA PRO A 332 14.87 10.80 6.66
C PRO A 332 15.11 9.37 6.14
N LEU A 333 14.11 8.49 6.25
CA LEU A 333 14.20 7.08 5.89
C LEU A 333 13.66 6.85 4.46
N PRO A 334 14.47 6.36 3.51
CA PRO A 334 14.05 6.21 2.11
C PRO A 334 12.80 5.34 1.91
N PHE A 335 12.60 4.32 2.74
CA PHE A 335 11.46 3.39 2.66
C PHE A 335 10.13 3.99 3.15
N MET A 336 10.17 5.12 3.85
CA MET A 336 8.98 5.87 4.29
C MET A 336 8.59 6.98 3.29
N ARG A 337 9.36 7.16 2.21
CA ARG A 337 9.03 8.09 1.11
C ARG A 337 8.33 7.35 -0.01
N VAL A 338 7.66 8.10 -0.89
CA VAL A 338 7.20 7.53 -2.16
C VAL A 338 8.43 7.34 -3.05
N SER A 339 8.54 6.13 -3.59
CA SER A 339 9.62 5.76 -4.49
C SER A 339 9.55 6.56 -5.79
N LEU A 340 10.70 7.02 -6.28
CA LEU A 340 10.80 7.66 -7.60
C LEU A 340 10.29 6.72 -8.71
N TRP A 341 10.38 5.42 -8.52
CA TRP A 341 9.83 4.41 -9.44
C TRP A 341 8.30 4.38 -9.49
N VAL A 342 7.63 5.02 -8.53
CA VAL A 342 6.17 5.20 -8.55
C VAL A 342 5.82 6.61 -9.04
N ILE A 343 6.56 7.62 -8.61
CA ILE A 343 6.35 9.02 -9.01
C ILE A 343 6.55 9.17 -10.52
N LEU A 344 7.67 8.71 -11.08
CA LEU A 344 8.00 8.93 -12.49
C LEU A 344 6.95 8.33 -13.44
N PRO A 345 6.58 7.03 -13.33
CA PRO A 345 5.53 6.48 -14.18
C PRO A 345 4.18 7.19 -14.01
N THR A 346 3.84 7.60 -12.78
CA THR A 346 2.59 8.31 -12.51
C THR A 346 2.55 9.67 -13.20
N VAL A 347 3.59 10.48 -13.01
CA VAL A 347 3.72 11.81 -13.62
C VAL A 347 3.75 11.69 -15.14
N ILE A 348 4.50 10.73 -15.69
CA ILE A 348 4.55 10.48 -17.14
C ILE A 348 3.17 10.09 -17.66
N SER A 349 2.48 9.16 -16.99
CA SER A 349 1.15 8.70 -17.41
C SER A 349 0.14 9.85 -17.44
N ILE A 350 0.10 10.65 -16.37
CA ILE A 350 -0.78 11.83 -16.29
C ILE A 350 -0.40 12.84 -17.38
N THR A 351 0.89 13.12 -17.56
CA THR A 351 1.39 14.01 -18.63
C THR A 351 0.93 13.54 -20.00
N THR A 352 1.10 12.26 -20.32
CA THR A 352 0.68 11.68 -21.61
C THR A 352 -0.82 11.80 -21.83
N ILE A 353 -1.64 11.56 -20.80
CA ILE A 353 -3.10 11.68 -20.89
C ILE A 353 -3.49 13.13 -21.22
N PHE A 354 -2.95 14.12 -20.49
CA PHE A 354 -3.32 15.52 -20.69
C PHE A 354 -2.78 16.10 -22.00
N PHE A 355 -1.53 15.82 -22.37
CA PHE A 355 -1.00 16.23 -23.69
C PHE A 355 -1.73 15.54 -24.84
N GLY A 356 -2.11 14.27 -24.69
CA GLY A 356 -2.93 13.54 -25.66
C GLY A 356 -4.30 14.20 -25.84
N ALA A 357 -4.98 14.51 -24.73
CA ALA A 357 -6.26 15.23 -24.77
C ALA A 357 -6.14 16.61 -25.44
N MET A 358 -5.09 17.37 -25.13
CA MET A 358 -4.79 18.64 -25.78
C MET A 358 -4.57 18.47 -27.29
N TYR A 359 -3.78 17.47 -27.68
CA TYR A 359 -3.50 17.17 -29.09
C TYR A 359 -4.79 16.86 -29.87
N TYR A 360 -5.66 16.00 -29.32
CA TYR A 360 -6.96 15.70 -29.93
C TYR A 360 -7.88 16.92 -29.97
N ALA A 361 -7.93 17.73 -28.91
CA ALA A 361 -8.72 18.95 -28.88
C ALA A 361 -8.28 19.95 -29.96
N LEU A 362 -6.97 20.12 -30.15
CA LEU A 362 -6.41 20.97 -31.21
C LEU A 362 -6.70 20.40 -32.61
N GLN A 363 -6.64 19.08 -32.80
CA GLN A 363 -7.02 18.47 -34.07
C GLN A 363 -8.51 18.69 -34.41
N ILE A 364 -9.40 18.51 -33.42
CA ILE A 364 -10.85 18.68 -33.62
C ILE A 364 -11.17 20.12 -34.00
N ARG A 365 -10.47 21.11 -33.44
CA ARG A 365 -10.64 22.52 -33.80
C ARG A 365 -10.28 22.86 -35.25
N HIS A 366 -9.43 22.07 -35.90
CA HIS A 366 -9.07 22.27 -37.31
C HIS A 366 -10.03 21.56 -38.27
N LYS A 367 -10.95 20.72 -37.77
CA LYS A 367 -12.00 20.13 -38.61
C LYS A 367 -13.14 21.12 -38.75
N LYS A 368 -13.60 21.32 -39.98
CA LYS A 368 -14.78 22.15 -40.26
C LYS A 368 -16.00 21.53 -39.53
N PRO A 369 -16.89 22.35 -38.96
CA PRO A 369 -18.15 21.86 -38.40
C PRO A 369 -18.92 21.07 -39.47
N VAL A 370 -19.31 19.84 -39.15
CA VAL A 370 -20.03 18.92 -40.07
C VAL A 370 -21.52 18.84 -39.77
N SER A 371 -22.00 19.59 -38.78
CA SER A 371 -23.40 19.59 -38.33
C SER A 371 -23.86 21.00 -37.98
N GLY A 372 -25.10 21.35 -38.35
CA GLY A 372 -25.71 22.66 -38.10
C GLY A 372 -25.70 23.59 -39.31
N VAL A 373 -26.14 24.83 -39.11
CA VAL A 373 -26.28 25.88 -40.14
C VAL A 373 -24.96 26.14 -40.88
N GLU A 374 -23.84 26.00 -40.18
CA GLU A 374 -22.49 26.19 -40.68
C GLU A 374 -21.97 25.00 -41.51
N GLY A 375 -22.55 23.81 -41.33
CA GLY A 375 -22.24 22.61 -42.13
C GLY A 375 -22.95 22.57 -43.48
N LEU A 376 -24.06 23.31 -43.62
CA LEU A 376 -24.81 23.40 -44.88
C LEU A 376 -24.08 24.24 -45.94
N VAL A 377 -23.20 25.17 -45.53
CA VAL A 377 -22.47 26.04 -46.46
C VAL A 377 -21.42 25.23 -47.23
N GLY A 378 -21.59 25.14 -48.54
CA GLY A 378 -20.74 24.37 -49.45
C GLY A 378 -21.27 22.99 -49.82
N GLU A 379 -22.36 22.53 -49.19
CA GLU A 379 -23.04 21.27 -49.55
C GLU A 379 -23.77 21.37 -50.89
N ILE A 380 -23.95 20.23 -51.54
CA ILE A 380 -24.61 20.12 -52.85
C ILE A 380 -26.00 19.51 -52.66
N GLY A 381 -27.01 20.25 -53.13
CA GLY A 381 -28.41 19.89 -53.11
C GLY A 381 -29.01 19.69 -54.49
N VAL A 382 -30.31 19.39 -54.49
CA VAL A 382 -31.15 19.42 -55.69
C VAL A 382 -32.30 20.40 -55.49
N ALA A 383 -32.53 21.29 -56.45
CA ALA A 383 -33.69 22.15 -56.46
C ALA A 383 -34.97 21.31 -56.60
N ASN A 384 -35.88 21.40 -55.63
CA ASN A 384 -37.15 20.67 -55.68
C ASN A 384 -38.23 21.46 -56.46
N THR A 385 -38.16 22.79 -56.41
CA THR A 385 -38.96 23.72 -57.21
C THR A 385 -38.05 24.61 -58.06
N ASP A 386 -38.61 25.38 -58.98
CA ASP A 386 -37.88 26.51 -59.56
C ASP A 386 -37.53 27.51 -58.44
N ILE A 387 -36.34 28.08 -58.48
CA ILE A 387 -35.80 28.97 -57.44
C ILE A 387 -35.40 30.29 -58.09
N GLU A 388 -36.10 31.35 -57.71
CA GLU A 388 -35.73 32.74 -57.99
C GLU A 388 -35.64 33.50 -56.65
N LYS A 389 -36.69 34.24 -56.28
CA LYS A 389 -36.76 34.93 -54.97
C LYS A 389 -37.12 34.00 -53.81
N GLU A 390 -37.88 32.94 -54.09
CA GLU A 390 -38.24 31.89 -53.15
C GLU A 390 -38.38 30.56 -53.91
N GLY A 391 -37.99 29.46 -53.27
CA GLY A 391 -38.07 28.11 -53.79
C GLY A 391 -37.65 27.10 -52.72
N LYS A 392 -37.60 25.81 -53.05
CA LYS A 392 -37.17 24.76 -52.10
C LYS A 392 -36.05 23.92 -52.66
N VAL A 393 -35.07 23.62 -51.82
CA VAL A 393 -33.95 22.70 -52.11
C VAL A 393 -34.00 21.51 -51.17
N PHE A 394 -33.59 20.35 -51.67
CA PHE A 394 -33.42 19.15 -50.88
C PHE A 394 -31.93 18.92 -50.62
N ILE A 395 -31.52 19.01 -49.35
CA ILE A 395 -30.12 18.94 -48.89
C ILE A 395 -30.08 18.11 -47.61
N ASP A 396 -29.16 17.15 -47.55
CA ASP A 396 -28.91 16.29 -46.39
C ASP A 396 -30.17 15.63 -45.79
N GLY A 397 -31.12 15.23 -46.66
CA GLY A 397 -32.36 14.56 -46.25
C GLY A 397 -33.52 15.47 -45.86
N GLU A 398 -33.35 16.80 -45.91
CA GLU A 398 -34.34 17.79 -45.48
C GLU A 398 -34.70 18.78 -46.59
N TYR A 399 -35.91 19.35 -46.52
CA TYR A 399 -36.36 20.43 -47.41
C TYR A 399 -36.12 21.78 -46.77
N TRP A 400 -35.37 22.62 -47.47
CA TRP A 400 -35.04 23.98 -47.04
C TRP A 400 -35.63 25.00 -47.99
N ASP A 401 -36.11 26.12 -47.45
CA ASP A 401 -36.46 27.28 -48.24
C ASP A 401 -35.18 27.92 -48.78
N ALA A 402 -35.17 28.29 -50.06
CA ALA A 402 -33.98 28.81 -50.73
C ALA A 402 -34.30 29.98 -51.64
N TRP A 403 -33.31 30.83 -51.88
CA TRP A 403 -33.33 31.87 -52.90
C TRP A 403 -32.04 31.83 -53.72
N SER A 404 -32.09 32.38 -54.92
CA SER A 404 -30.92 32.54 -55.78
C SER A 404 -30.92 33.90 -56.47
N ASP A 405 -29.72 34.39 -56.79
CA ASP A 405 -29.56 35.62 -57.59
C ASP A 405 -29.83 35.34 -59.09
N GLU A 406 -29.75 34.07 -59.51
CA GLU A 406 -30.02 33.59 -60.88
C GLU A 406 -31.17 32.57 -60.88
N PRO A 407 -31.99 32.50 -61.94
CA PRO A 407 -33.09 31.53 -62.00
C PRO A 407 -32.56 30.09 -62.14
N ILE A 408 -32.89 29.24 -61.16
CA ILE A 408 -32.53 27.82 -61.13
C ILE A 408 -33.79 26.99 -61.37
N LYS A 409 -33.74 26.01 -62.27
CA LYS A 409 -34.90 25.14 -62.55
C LYS A 409 -35.00 23.97 -61.57
N ALA A 410 -36.22 23.48 -61.37
CA ALA A 410 -36.46 22.26 -60.63
C ALA A 410 -35.62 21.10 -61.19
N ARG A 411 -35.07 20.30 -60.27
CA ARG A 411 -34.15 19.17 -60.46
C ARG A 411 -32.70 19.53 -60.83
N GLU A 412 -32.35 20.80 -60.92
CA GLU A 412 -30.95 21.20 -61.10
C GLU A 412 -30.16 21.05 -59.78
N LYS A 413 -28.87 20.74 -59.90
CA LYS A 413 -27.97 20.69 -58.74
C LYS A 413 -27.65 22.10 -58.30
N VAL A 414 -27.59 22.29 -56.99
CA VAL A 414 -27.32 23.59 -56.38
C VAL A 414 -26.26 23.46 -55.30
N LYS A 415 -25.49 24.53 -55.09
CA LYS A 415 -24.53 24.62 -53.99
C LYS A 415 -24.94 25.73 -53.04
N VAL A 416 -24.88 25.45 -51.74
CA VAL A 416 -25.20 26.46 -50.72
C VAL A 416 -24.04 27.41 -50.55
N LEU A 417 -24.32 28.70 -50.68
CA LEU A 417 -23.35 29.79 -50.50
C LEU A 417 -23.38 30.37 -49.09
N GLU A 418 -24.57 30.52 -48.53
CA GLU A 418 -24.79 31.19 -47.25
C GLU A 418 -26.11 30.70 -46.64
N VAL A 419 -26.20 30.68 -45.32
CA VAL A 419 -27.46 30.45 -44.61
C VAL A 419 -27.88 31.70 -43.86
N LYS A 420 -29.12 32.14 -44.08
CA LYS A 420 -29.69 33.33 -43.44
C LYS A 420 -31.01 32.97 -42.76
N GLY A 421 -30.94 32.71 -41.46
CA GLY A 421 -32.09 32.21 -40.69
C GLY A 421 -32.45 30.78 -41.10
N LEU A 422 -33.69 30.56 -41.55
CA LEU A 422 -34.18 29.27 -42.06
C LEU A 422 -34.18 29.22 -43.61
N ARG A 423 -33.46 30.12 -44.28
CA ARG A 423 -33.35 30.18 -45.75
C ARG A 423 -31.91 30.01 -46.22
N LEU A 424 -31.73 29.25 -47.30
CA LEU A 424 -30.42 28.99 -47.93
C LEU A 424 -30.25 29.85 -49.18
N LYS A 425 -29.13 30.59 -49.28
CA LYS A 425 -28.72 31.19 -50.53
C LYS A 425 -28.00 30.13 -51.36
N VAL A 426 -28.49 29.86 -52.56
CA VAL A 426 -27.95 28.82 -53.43
C VAL A 426 -27.55 29.35 -54.80
N GLU A 427 -26.51 28.78 -55.37
CA GLU A 427 -26.11 28.98 -56.76
C GLU A 427 -26.23 27.67 -57.54
N LYS A 428 -26.36 27.78 -58.86
CA LYS A 428 -26.35 26.61 -59.73
C LYS A 428 -24.99 25.93 -59.67
N TYR A 429 -25.00 24.62 -59.47
CA TYR A 429 -23.79 23.78 -59.45
C TYR A 429 -23.76 22.94 -60.73
N GLU A 430 -22.72 23.13 -61.56
CA GLU A 430 -22.55 22.39 -62.83
C GLU A 430 -22.26 20.90 -62.64
#